data_AF-A0A9E3QB36-F1
#
_entry.id   AF-A0A9E3QB36-F1
#
_cell.length_a   1.000
_cell.length_b   1.000
_cell.length_c   1.000
_cell.angle_alpha   90.00
_cell.angle_beta   90.00
_cell.angle_gamma   90.00
#
_symmetry.space_group_name_H-M   'P 1'
#
loop_
_entity.id
_entity.type
_entity.pdbx_description
1 polymer ?
#
loop_
_entity_poly.entity_id
_entity_poly.type
_entity_poly.pdbx_seq_one_letter_code
_entity_poly.pdbx_strand_id
1 'polypeptide(L)' 'TACNPKVMRNSHTACHAASLAWVLQRPLRLDPAKVEFLDDPEANGLRSRPARDAYRV' A
#
# COMPACT_ATOMS: atom_id res chain seq x y z
N THR A 1 -6.80 -13.15 24.66
CA THR A 1 -6.53 -13.84 23.38
C THR A 1 -5.72 -12.93 22.49
N ALA A 2 -4.60 -13.39 21.92
CA ALA A 2 -3.79 -12.59 21.00
C ALA A 2 -4.35 -12.68 19.57
N CYS A 3 -4.38 -11.57 18.83
CA CYS A 3 -4.81 -11.54 17.43
C CYS A 3 -3.76 -12.21 16.52
N ASN A 4 -4.20 -12.85 15.43
CA ASN A 4 -3.28 -13.44 14.45
C ASN A 4 -2.52 -12.32 13.71
N PRO A 5 -1.18 -12.24 13.84
CA PRO A 5 -0.41 -11.13 13.29
C PRO A 5 -0.45 -11.07 11.77
N LYS A 6 -0.54 -12.22 11.09
CA LYS A 6 -0.63 -12.29 9.63
C LYS A 6 -1.96 -11.73 9.12
N VAL A 7 -3.05 -12.05 9.81
CA VAL A 7 -4.37 -11.51 9.50
C VAL A 7 -4.35 -9.99 9.65
N MET A 8 -3.83 -9.48 10.77
CA MET A 8 -3.81 -8.05 11.03
C MET A 8 -2.97 -7.27 10.01
N ARG A 9 -1.79 -7.78 9.64
CA ARG A 9 -0.95 -7.20 8.58
C ARG A 9 -1.69 -7.11 7.25
N ASN A 10 -2.34 -8.19 6.84
CA ASN A 10 -3.04 -8.25 5.56
C ASN A 10 -4.27 -7.34 5.54
N SER A 11 -5.05 -7.31 6.63
CA SER A 11 -6.22 -6.42 6.76
C SER A 11 -5.83 -4.95 6.70
N HIS A 12 -4.76 -4.55 7.38
CA HIS A 12 -4.28 -3.18 7.35
C HIS A 12 -3.81 -2.77 5.95
N THR A 13 -3.08 -3.68 5.28
CA THR A 13 -2.63 -3.48 3.90
C THR A 13 -3.80 -3.28 2.93
N ALA A 14 -4.84 -4.11 3.04
CA ALA A 14 -6.04 -3.99 2.21
C ALA A 14 -6.80 -2.67 2.45
N CYS A 15 -6.87 -2.21 3.71
CA CYS A 15 -7.47 -0.93 4.06
C CYS A 15 -6.73 0.25 3.40
N HIS A 16 -5.39 0.26 3.45
CA HIS A 16 -4.58 1.27 2.75
C HIS A 16 -4.79 1.20 1.23
N ALA A 17 -4.80 0.02 0.64
CA ALA A 17 -5.06 -0.13 -0.79
C ALA A 17 -6.44 0.42 -1.21
N ALA A 18 -7.47 0.21 -0.39
CA ALA A 18 -8.79 0.78 -0.61
C ALA A 18 -8.79 2.31 -0.51
N SER A 19 -8.07 2.89 0.46
CA SER A 19 -7.92 4.34 0.54
C SER A 19 -7.22 4.94 -0.69
N LEU A 20 -6.22 4.26 -1.24
CA LEU A 20 -5.55 4.70 -2.48
C LEU A 20 -6.49 4.64 -3.68
N ALA A 21 -7.32 3.59 -3.78
CA ALA A 21 -8.34 3.51 -4.83
C ALA A 21 -9.36 4.66 -4.72
N TRP A 22 -9.71 5.07 -3.50
CA TRP A 22 -10.55 6.23 -3.27
C TRP A 22 -9.85 7.54 -3.66
N VAL A 23 -8.60 7.74 -3.27
CA VAL A 23 -7.84 8.95 -3.64
C VAL A 23 -7.68 9.08 -5.17
N LEU A 24 -7.36 7.98 -5.85
CA LEU A 24 -7.17 7.95 -7.31
C LEU A 24 -8.47 7.84 -8.10
N GLN A 25 -9.63 7.69 -7.42
CA GLN A 25 -10.96 7.59 -8.02
C GLN A 25 -11.09 6.48 -9.09
N ARG A 26 -10.38 5.35 -8.89
CA ARG A 26 -10.39 4.22 -9.84
C ARG A 26 -10.13 2.88 -9.13
N PRO A 27 -10.60 1.76 -9.69
CA PRO A 27 -10.29 0.45 -9.13
C PRO A 27 -8.79 0.13 -9.26
N LEU A 28 -8.20 -0.42 -8.20
CA LEU A 28 -6.80 -0.86 -8.16
C LEU A 28 -6.72 -2.38 -7.96
N ARG A 29 -5.73 -3.01 -8.59
CA ARG A 29 -5.45 -4.44 -8.43
C ARG A 29 -4.18 -4.64 -7.60
N LEU A 30 -4.34 -5.15 -6.38
CA LEU A 30 -3.24 -5.43 -5.46
C LEU A 30 -2.84 -6.91 -5.55
N ASP A 31 -1.54 -7.18 -5.69
CA ASP A 31 -0.94 -8.49 -5.41
C ASP A 31 -0.68 -8.60 -3.89
N PRO A 32 -1.43 -9.44 -3.14
CA PRO A 32 -1.27 -9.55 -1.69
C PRO A 32 0.02 -10.26 -1.26
N ALA A 33 0.70 -10.99 -2.16
CA ALA A 33 1.95 -11.66 -1.84
C ALA A 33 3.11 -10.66 -1.85
N LYS A 34 3.15 -9.77 -2.84
CA LYS A 34 4.20 -8.75 -2.99
C LYS A 34 3.83 -7.40 -2.38
N VAL A 35 2.55 -7.17 -2.09
CA VAL A 35 2.00 -5.90 -1.58
C VAL A 35 2.26 -4.76 -2.58
N GLU A 36 1.94 -5.01 -3.85
CA GLU A 36 2.18 -4.08 -4.97
C GLU A 36 0.96 -4.00 -5.87
N PHE A 37 0.77 -2.86 -6.52
CA PHE A 37 -0.29 -2.70 -7.52
C PHE A 37 0.20 -3.21 -8.87
N LEU A 38 -0.60 -4.05 -9.52
CA LEU A 38 -0.25 -4.64 -10.82
C LEU A 38 -0.32 -3.56 -11.90
N ASP A 39 0.78 -3.41 -12.66
CA ASP A 39 0.90 -2.49 -13.81
C ASP A 39 0.55 -1.03 -13.49
N ASP A 40 0.70 -0.61 -12.23
CA ASP A 40 0.24 0.69 -11.76
C ASP A 40 1.36 1.49 -11.05
N PRO A 41 2.21 2.20 -11.80
CA PRO A 41 3.33 2.96 -11.23
C PRO A 41 2.85 4.14 -10.36
N GLU A 42 1.71 4.74 -10.67
CA GLU A 42 1.13 5.84 -9.89
C GLU A 42 0.70 5.36 -8.49
N ALA A 43 -0.10 4.30 -8.42
CA ALA A 43 -0.52 3.72 -7.14
C ALA A 43 0.67 3.15 -6.37
N ASN A 44 1.65 2.56 -7.07
CA ASN A 44 2.88 2.08 -6.42
C ASN A 44 3.74 3.21 -5.85
N GLY A 45 3.77 4.39 -6.50
CA GLY A 45 4.47 5.57 -6.00
C GLY A 45 3.94 6.04 -4.64
N LEU A 46 2.65 5.83 -4.36
CA LEU A 46 2.02 6.22 -3.10
C LEU A 46 2.28 5.22 -1.95
N ARG A 47 2.90 4.07 -2.21
CA ARG A 47 3.28 3.08 -1.17
C ARG A 47 4.41 3.56 -0.27
N SER A 48 5.20 4.51 -0.74
CA SER A 48 6.36 5.02 0.00
C SER A 48 6.45 6.53 -0.17
N ARG A 49 6.93 7.21 0.87
CA ARG A 49 7.22 8.63 0.78
C ARG A 49 8.68 8.80 0.37
N PRO A 50 9.01 9.62 -0.64
CA PRO A 50 10.40 9.89 -0.99
C PRO A 50 11.13 10.50 0.21
N ALA A 51 12.41 10.15 0.36
CA ALA A 51 13.27 10.72 1.37
C ALA A 51 13.35 12.25 1.17
N ARG A 52 13.37 13.00 2.28
CA ARG A 52 13.57 14.45 2.21
C ARG A 52 15.04 14.72 1.87
N ASP A 53 15.28 15.71 1.02
CA ASP A 53 16.61 16.03 0.48
C ASP A 53 17.68 16.22 1.58
N ALA A 54 17.34 16.98 2.62
CA ALA A 54 18.24 17.27 3.76
C ALA A 54 18.62 16.06 4.62
N TYR A 55 18.03 14.88 4.42
CA TYR A 55 18.32 13.65 5.16
C TYR A 55 18.68 12.48 4.24
N ARG A 56 19.07 12.76 2.98
CA ARG A 56 19.50 11.73 2.04
C ARG A 56 20.93 11.31 2.38
N VAL A 57 21.08 10.06 2.83
CA VAL A 57 22.39 9.40 3.07
C VAL A 57 23.00 8.99 1.75
#